data_AF-B8QYJ0-F1
#
_entry.id   AF-B8QYJ0-F1
#
_cell.length_a   1.000
_cell.length_b   1.000
_cell.length_c   1.000
_cell.angle_alpha   90.00
_cell.angle_beta   90.00
_cell.angle_gamma   90.00
#
_symmetry.space_group_name_H-M   'P 1'
#
loop_
_entity.id
_entity.type
_entity.pdbx_description
1 polymer ?
#
loop_
_entity_poly.entity_id
_entity_poly.type
_entity_poly.pdbx_seq_one_letter_code
_entity_poly.pdbx_strand_id
1 'polypeptide(L)'
;MKQTLKLMVSFLVMLGTMFGISQTVLAQGTHQLTIVHLEARDIDRPYPQLDIAPKEGTPTEGVLYQLYQLKSTEDGDLLAHWNSLTITELKKQAQQVFEATTNQQGKATFNQLPDGIYYGLAVKAGEKDRNVSAFLVDLSEDKVIYPKIIWSTGELDLLKVGVDGDTKKPLAGVVFELYEKDGMVPIRVKNGVHSQDIDAAKRLETDSSGHIRISGLIPGDYVLKEIETRSGYQIDQSETAVTIEKSKTVTVTIKNQKIPSPKVPPRGGFIPKTGEQQAMILVIIGGILIALALRLLSKHRKNQDKH
;
A
#
# COMPACT_ATOMS: atom_id res chain seq x y z
N MET A 1 49.06 -28.55 -46.18
CA MET A 1 47.91 -29.02 -45.36
C MET A 1 46.84 -27.96 -45.08
N LYS A 2 47.17 -26.69 -44.79
CA LYS A 2 46.14 -25.67 -44.47
C LYS A 2 45.33 -25.15 -45.69
N GLN A 3 45.88 -25.17 -46.90
CA GLN A 3 45.14 -24.76 -48.12
C GLN A 3 44.20 -25.85 -48.65
N THR A 4 44.57 -27.13 -48.53
CA THR A 4 43.73 -28.26 -48.95
C THR A 4 42.51 -28.45 -48.04
N LEU A 5 42.63 -28.11 -46.75
CA LEU A 5 41.50 -28.15 -45.81
C LEU A 5 40.46 -27.04 -46.08
N LYS A 6 40.89 -25.84 -46.48
CA LYS A 6 39.96 -24.76 -46.88
C LYS A 6 39.16 -25.10 -48.14
N LEU A 7 39.76 -25.82 -49.10
CA LEU A 7 39.08 -26.24 -50.32
C LEU A 7 38.02 -27.33 -50.08
N MET A 8 38.27 -28.25 -49.14
CA MET A 8 37.28 -29.28 -48.76
C MET A 8 36.07 -28.68 -48.01
N VAL A 9 36.26 -27.69 -47.15
CA VAL A 9 35.15 -27.02 -46.45
C VAL A 9 34.29 -26.21 -47.43
N SER A 10 34.89 -25.55 -48.42
CA SER A 10 34.14 -24.82 -49.45
C SER A 10 33.33 -25.75 -50.37
N PHE A 11 33.80 -26.98 -50.61
CA PHE A 11 33.09 -27.96 -51.44
C PHE A 11 31.88 -28.57 -50.70
N LEU A 12 31.98 -28.75 -49.37
CA LEU A 12 30.85 -29.22 -48.55
C LEU A 12 29.72 -28.18 -48.44
N VAL A 13 30.06 -26.88 -48.38
CA VAL A 13 29.08 -25.79 -48.29
C VAL A 13 28.29 -25.62 -49.60
N MET A 14 28.91 -25.80 -50.77
CA MET A 14 28.20 -25.78 -52.06
C MET A 14 27.31 -27.01 -52.28
N LEU A 15 27.64 -28.16 -51.68
CA LEU A 15 26.80 -29.36 -51.79
C LEU A 15 25.54 -29.26 -50.91
N GLY A 16 25.62 -28.58 -49.76
CA GLY A 16 24.48 -28.34 -48.86
C GLY A 16 23.37 -27.46 -49.46
N THR A 17 23.71 -26.52 -50.33
CA THR A 17 22.73 -25.67 -51.03
C THR A 17 21.93 -26.40 -52.11
N MET A 18 22.41 -27.55 -52.58
CA MET A 18 21.73 -28.37 -53.61
C MET A 18 20.76 -29.40 -53.02
N PHE A 19 20.86 -29.72 -51.72
CA PHE A 19 20.05 -30.76 -51.07
C PHE A 19 19.04 -30.22 -50.04
N GLY A 20 18.85 -28.90 -49.94
CA GLY A 20 17.84 -28.31 -49.04
C GLY A 20 18.06 -28.66 -47.57
N ILE A 21 19.30 -28.92 -47.15
CA ILE A 21 19.62 -29.10 -45.74
C ILE A 21 19.75 -27.71 -45.14
N SER A 22 18.69 -27.26 -44.49
CA SER A 22 18.69 -26.04 -43.66
C SER A 22 19.91 -26.09 -42.74
N GLN A 23 20.77 -25.06 -42.83
CA GLN A 23 21.87 -24.93 -41.89
C GLN A 23 21.28 -24.79 -40.48
N THR A 24 21.42 -25.82 -39.66
CA THR A 24 21.35 -25.64 -38.22
C THR A 24 22.53 -24.74 -37.86
N VAL A 25 22.22 -23.50 -37.46
CA VAL A 25 23.20 -22.52 -37.00
C VAL A 25 23.86 -23.10 -35.75
N LEU A 26 25.01 -23.76 -35.94
CA LEU A 26 25.85 -24.30 -34.88
C LEU A 26 26.72 -23.19 -34.32
N ALA A 27 26.13 -22.44 -33.40
CA ALA A 27 26.79 -21.89 -32.22
C ALA A 27 25.71 -21.66 -31.14
N GLN A 28 25.09 -22.74 -30.66
CA GLN A 28 24.26 -22.65 -29.45
C GLN A 28 25.23 -22.51 -28.27
N GLY A 29 25.31 -21.31 -27.70
CA GLY A 29 25.93 -21.14 -26.40
C GLY A 29 25.23 -22.03 -25.37
N THR A 30 25.90 -22.24 -24.25
CA THR A 30 25.25 -22.78 -23.06
C THR A 30 25.49 -21.83 -21.92
N HIS A 31 24.44 -21.48 -21.19
CA HIS A 31 24.46 -20.50 -20.11
C HIS A 31 24.05 -21.15 -18.79
N GLN A 32 24.40 -20.48 -17.71
CA GLN A 32 23.92 -20.76 -16.37
C GLN A 32 22.70 -19.90 -16.07
N LEU A 33 21.66 -20.52 -15.50
CA LEU A 33 20.55 -19.81 -14.88
C LEU A 33 20.52 -20.15 -13.40
N THR A 34 20.58 -19.13 -12.55
CA THR A 34 20.37 -19.29 -11.10
C THR A 34 19.03 -18.68 -10.72
N ILE A 35 18.13 -19.51 -10.22
CA ILE A 35 16.89 -19.07 -9.59
C ILE A 35 17.15 -18.89 -8.10
N VAL A 36 16.84 -17.72 -7.55
CA VAL A 36 16.94 -17.43 -6.12
C VAL A 36 15.53 -17.25 -5.56
N HIS A 37 15.09 -18.21 -4.76
CA HIS A 37 13.78 -18.22 -4.11
C HIS A 37 13.87 -17.55 -2.73
N LEU A 38 13.31 -16.34 -2.64
CA LEU A 38 13.33 -15.53 -1.43
C LEU A 38 11.91 -15.12 -1.03
N GLU A 39 11.50 -15.48 0.19
CA GLU A 39 10.32 -14.93 0.85
C GLU A 39 10.63 -13.52 1.36
N ALA A 40 10.24 -12.52 0.57
CA ALA A 40 10.61 -11.12 0.73
C ALA A 40 9.38 -10.22 0.69
N ARG A 41 9.11 -9.42 1.74
CA ARG A 41 7.90 -8.57 1.87
C ARG A 41 7.76 -7.60 0.69
N ASP A 42 6.55 -7.09 0.46
CA ASP A 42 6.29 -6.16 -0.65
C ASP A 42 7.14 -4.88 -0.54
N ILE A 43 7.43 -4.39 0.69
CA ILE A 43 8.33 -3.25 0.89
C ILE A 43 9.79 -3.55 0.55
N ASP A 44 10.19 -4.81 0.69
CA ASP A 44 11.52 -5.30 0.36
C ASP A 44 11.62 -5.56 -1.15
N ARG A 45 10.49 -5.62 -1.86
CA ARG A 45 10.44 -5.83 -3.31
C ARG A 45 9.39 -4.94 -4.00
N PRO A 46 9.53 -3.61 -3.94
CA PRO A 46 8.65 -2.71 -4.66
C PRO A 46 8.84 -2.90 -6.17
N TYR A 47 7.75 -2.99 -6.92
CA TYR A 47 7.74 -3.19 -8.38
C TYR A 47 8.57 -4.41 -8.82
N PRO A 48 8.15 -5.63 -8.47
CA PRO A 48 8.97 -6.83 -8.65
C PRO A 48 9.33 -7.07 -10.12
N GLN A 49 10.62 -7.05 -10.42
CA GLN A 49 11.20 -7.47 -11.69
C GLN A 49 11.99 -8.76 -11.50
N LEU A 50 12.04 -9.60 -12.53
CA LEU A 50 12.57 -10.96 -12.42
C LEU A 50 14.08 -10.98 -12.17
N ASP A 51 14.82 -10.01 -12.69
CA ASP A 51 16.27 -9.85 -12.63
C ASP A 51 16.77 -8.94 -11.49
N ILE A 52 15.85 -8.34 -10.72
CA ILE A 52 16.18 -7.47 -9.59
C ILE A 52 15.92 -8.20 -8.27
N ALA A 53 16.96 -8.30 -7.46
CA ALA A 53 16.89 -8.87 -6.12
C ALA A 53 15.98 -8.03 -5.20
N PRO A 54 15.19 -8.65 -4.31
CA PRO A 54 14.59 -7.92 -3.20
C PRO A 54 15.69 -7.37 -2.28
N LYS A 55 15.40 -6.29 -1.55
CA LYS A 55 16.29 -5.68 -0.56
C LYS A 55 16.62 -6.66 0.56
N GLU A 56 15.60 -7.37 1.03
CA GLU A 56 15.66 -8.37 2.08
C GLU A 56 14.79 -9.57 1.69
N GLY A 57 15.09 -10.76 2.19
CA GLY A 57 14.29 -11.93 1.93
C GLY A 57 14.85 -13.18 2.58
N THR A 58 13.96 -14.06 3.03
CA THR A 58 14.34 -15.32 3.65
C THR A 58 14.51 -16.39 2.57
N PRO A 59 15.67 -17.05 2.45
CA PRO A 59 15.85 -18.14 1.49
C PRO A 59 15.03 -19.37 1.88
N THR A 60 14.39 -20.01 0.89
CA THR A 60 13.64 -21.25 1.09
C THR A 60 14.35 -22.41 0.41
N GLU A 61 14.82 -23.38 1.20
CA GLU A 61 15.41 -24.64 0.73
C GLU A 61 14.33 -25.64 0.29
N GLY A 62 14.64 -26.51 -0.67
CA GLY A 62 13.78 -27.64 -1.04
C GLY A 62 12.68 -27.31 -2.05
N VAL A 63 12.65 -26.11 -2.62
CA VAL A 63 11.68 -25.71 -3.65
C VAL A 63 12.13 -26.27 -5.00
N LEU A 64 11.32 -27.15 -5.59
CA LEU A 64 11.57 -27.72 -6.91
C LEU A 64 11.15 -26.73 -8.00
N TYR A 65 12.08 -26.36 -8.87
CA TYR A 65 11.81 -25.61 -10.09
C TYR A 65 11.93 -26.49 -11.32
N GLN A 66 11.04 -26.29 -12.29
CA GLN A 66 11.10 -26.89 -13.62
C GLN A 66 11.15 -25.78 -14.69
N LEU A 67 12.05 -25.96 -15.65
CA LEU A 67 12.19 -25.10 -16.83
C LEU A 67 11.84 -25.89 -18.08
N TYR A 68 11.05 -25.27 -18.94
CA TYR A 68 10.56 -25.83 -20.19
C TYR A 68 11.08 -24.97 -21.33
N GLN A 69 11.99 -25.50 -22.14
CA GLN A 69 12.52 -24.80 -23.30
C GLN A 69 11.45 -24.74 -24.39
N LEU A 70 11.16 -23.55 -24.90
CA LEU A 70 10.16 -23.33 -25.95
C LEU A 70 10.67 -23.86 -27.31
N LYS A 71 9.81 -24.55 -28.07
CA LYS A 71 10.09 -24.97 -29.45
C LYS A 71 9.89 -23.85 -30.48
N SER A 72 8.95 -22.95 -30.19
CA SER A 72 8.54 -21.84 -31.06
C SER A 72 8.08 -20.67 -30.17
N THR A 73 8.27 -19.47 -30.69
CA THR A 73 7.92 -18.20 -30.05
C THR A 73 6.87 -17.42 -30.86
N GLU A 74 6.18 -18.10 -31.79
CA GLU A 74 5.23 -17.48 -32.74
C GLU A 74 3.87 -17.11 -32.13
N ASP A 75 3.56 -17.53 -30.90
CA ASP A 75 2.34 -17.15 -30.20
C ASP A 75 2.45 -15.73 -29.63
N GLY A 76 1.38 -14.92 -29.78
CA GLY A 76 1.39 -13.51 -29.36
C GLY A 76 1.63 -13.31 -27.85
N ASP A 77 0.80 -13.91 -26.99
CA ASP A 77 0.98 -13.83 -25.53
C ASP A 77 1.54 -15.16 -24.99
N LEU A 78 2.87 -15.30 -25.12
CA LEU A 78 3.60 -16.49 -24.69
C LEU A 78 3.37 -16.81 -23.21
N LEU A 79 3.38 -15.82 -22.31
CA LEU A 79 3.26 -16.11 -20.89
C LEU A 79 1.85 -16.61 -20.54
N ALA A 80 0.80 -15.97 -21.07
CA ALA A 80 -0.58 -16.41 -20.84
C ALA A 80 -0.84 -17.81 -21.42
N HIS A 81 -0.35 -18.08 -22.63
CA HIS A 81 -0.44 -19.40 -23.24
C HIS A 81 0.16 -20.48 -22.34
N TRP A 82 1.42 -20.33 -21.95
CA TRP A 82 2.14 -21.33 -21.14
C TRP A 82 1.58 -21.48 -19.72
N ASN A 83 1.04 -20.40 -19.15
CA ASN A 83 0.33 -20.45 -17.86
C ASN A 83 -0.93 -21.32 -17.91
N SER A 84 -1.63 -21.36 -19.05
CA SER A 84 -2.87 -22.15 -19.21
C SER A 84 -2.65 -23.66 -19.25
N LEU A 85 -1.45 -24.12 -19.61
CA LEU A 85 -1.12 -25.54 -19.81
C LEU A 85 -0.94 -26.29 -18.50
N THR A 86 -1.34 -27.56 -18.44
CA THR A 86 -0.98 -28.49 -17.35
C THR A 86 0.49 -28.90 -17.41
N ILE A 87 1.05 -29.46 -16.32
CA ILE A 87 2.43 -29.97 -16.31
C ILE A 87 2.67 -31.03 -17.39
N THR A 88 1.69 -31.88 -17.65
CA THR A 88 1.77 -32.91 -18.70
C THR A 88 1.82 -32.29 -20.09
N GLU A 89 1.03 -31.24 -20.35
CA GLU A 89 1.03 -30.52 -21.63
C GLU A 89 2.33 -29.73 -21.83
N LEU A 90 2.84 -29.09 -20.77
CA LEU A 90 4.13 -28.41 -20.80
C LEU A 90 5.25 -29.35 -21.25
N LYS A 91 5.31 -30.57 -20.69
CA LYS A 91 6.29 -31.58 -21.08
C LYS A 91 6.15 -32.01 -22.54
N LYS A 92 4.92 -32.10 -23.07
CA LYS A 92 4.66 -32.46 -24.47
C LYS A 92 5.10 -31.37 -25.44
N GLN A 93 4.87 -30.11 -25.07
CA GLN A 93 5.14 -28.97 -25.93
C GLN A 93 6.59 -28.49 -25.86
N ALA A 94 7.27 -28.64 -24.72
CA ALA A 94 8.66 -28.23 -24.56
C ALA A 94 9.64 -29.01 -25.44
N GLN A 95 10.71 -28.35 -25.86
CA GLN A 95 11.84 -28.95 -26.57
C GLN A 95 12.68 -29.80 -25.60
N GLN A 96 13.00 -29.23 -24.45
CA GLN A 96 13.72 -29.87 -23.35
C GLN A 96 13.12 -29.43 -22.02
N VAL A 97 13.26 -30.26 -21.00
CA VAL A 97 12.80 -29.99 -19.64
C VAL A 97 13.95 -30.18 -18.69
N PHE A 98 14.13 -29.21 -17.80
CA PHE A 98 15.18 -29.20 -16.80
C PHE A 98 14.56 -29.01 -15.43
N GLU A 99 15.21 -29.53 -14.39
CA GLU A 99 14.77 -29.34 -13.02
C GLU A 99 15.95 -29.10 -12.07
N ALA A 100 15.70 -28.30 -11.05
CA ALA A 100 16.65 -28.07 -9.96
C ALA A 100 15.88 -27.71 -8.69
N THR A 101 16.43 -28.11 -7.54
CA THR A 101 15.86 -27.81 -6.24
C THR A 101 16.69 -26.75 -5.53
N THR A 102 16.03 -25.83 -4.82
CA THR A 102 16.74 -24.78 -4.08
C THR A 102 17.56 -25.37 -2.93
N ASN A 103 18.78 -24.89 -2.76
CA ASN A 103 19.66 -25.24 -1.64
C ASN A 103 19.38 -24.38 -0.39
N GLN A 104 20.22 -24.50 0.65
CA GLN A 104 20.14 -23.71 1.89
C GLN A 104 20.19 -22.18 1.70
N GLN A 105 20.76 -21.70 0.59
CA GLN A 105 20.76 -20.28 0.23
C GLN A 105 19.58 -19.90 -0.66
N GLY A 106 18.60 -20.79 -0.83
CA GLY A 106 17.42 -20.59 -1.68
C GLY A 106 17.73 -20.65 -3.18
N LYS A 107 18.89 -21.18 -3.58
CA LYS A 107 19.34 -21.18 -4.99
C LYS A 107 19.09 -22.50 -5.68
N ALA A 108 18.34 -22.48 -6.78
CA ALA A 108 18.24 -23.58 -7.75
C ALA A 108 19.07 -23.21 -8.98
N THR A 109 20.14 -23.98 -9.25
CA THR A 109 21.11 -23.67 -10.31
C THR A 109 20.95 -24.64 -11.48
N PHE A 110 20.78 -24.09 -12.67
CA PHE A 110 20.74 -24.83 -13.94
C PHE A 110 22.01 -24.54 -14.70
N ASN A 111 22.80 -25.57 -14.97
CA ASN A 111 24.08 -25.44 -15.66
C ASN A 111 23.94 -25.89 -17.11
N GLN A 112 24.66 -25.21 -17.99
CA GLN A 112 24.78 -25.57 -19.41
C GLN A 112 23.42 -25.67 -20.12
N LEU A 113 22.50 -24.75 -19.81
CA LEU A 113 21.25 -24.61 -20.54
C LEU A 113 21.54 -24.05 -21.95
N PRO A 114 21.07 -24.66 -23.04
CA PRO A 114 21.22 -24.09 -24.38
C PRO A 114 20.59 -22.70 -24.50
N ASP A 115 21.10 -21.87 -25.40
CA ASP A 115 20.44 -20.63 -25.78
C ASP A 115 18.96 -20.85 -26.12
N GLY A 116 18.10 -19.98 -25.60
CA GLY A 116 16.67 -20.01 -25.95
C GLY A 116 15.75 -19.41 -24.90
N ILE A 117 14.45 -19.50 -25.16
CA ILE A 117 13.42 -19.03 -24.24
C ILE A 117 12.91 -20.18 -23.39
N TYR A 118 12.82 -19.94 -22.09
CA TYR A 118 12.39 -20.90 -21.09
C TYR A 118 11.15 -20.39 -20.37
N TYR A 119 10.14 -21.25 -20.25
CA TYR A 119 9.06 -21.07 -19.29
C TYR A 119 9.40 -21.80 -18.00
N GLY A 120 9.39 -21.08 -16.88
CA GLY A 120 9.77 -21.61 -15.57
C GLY A 120 8.64 -21.54 -14.55
N LEU A 121 8.54 -22.57 -13.70
CA LEU A 121 7.62 -22.60 -12.56
C LEU A 121 8.18 -23.42 -11.39
N ALA A 122 7.66 -23.15 -10.18
CA ALA A 122 7.85 -24.02 -9.03
C ALA A 122 6.80 -25.14 -9.02
N VAL A 123 7.18 -26.33 -8.56
CA VAL A 123 6.33 -27.53 -8.51
C VAL A 123 6.21 -28.01 -7.08
N LYS A 124 4.98 -28.29 -6.66
CA LYS A 124 4.67 -28.82 -5.33
C LYS A 124 3.62 -29.92 -5.44
N ALA A 125 3.89 -31.07 -4.84
CA ALA A 125 3.01 -32.24 -4.88
C ALA A 125 2.59 -32.66 -6.31
N GLY A 126 3.48 -32.50 -7.30
CA GLY A 126 3.22 -32.86 -8.70
C GLY A 126 2.37 -31.87 -9.49
N GLU A 127 2.00 -30.74 -8.89
CA GLU A 127 1.24 -29.66 -9.52
C GLU A 127 2.04 -28.34 -9.53
N LYS A 128 1.57 -27.36 -10.32
CA LYS A 128 2.14 -26.01 -10.31
C LYS A 128 1.96 -25.40 -8.92
N ASP A 129 3.03 -24.94 -8.29
CA ASP A 129 2.90 -24.20 -7.03
C ASP A 129 2.32 -22.82 -7.31
N ARG A 130 1.05 -22.63 -6.90
CA ARG A 130 0.33 -21.36 -7.09
C ARG A 130 0.87 -20.23 -6.21
N ASN A 131 1.73 -20.54 -5.24
CA ASN A 131 2.39 -19.53 -4.40
C ASN A 131 3.65 -18.97 -5.06
N VAL A 132 3.97 -19.35 -6.29
CA VAL A 132 5.09 -18.80 -7.05
C VAL A 132 4.60 -18.44 -8.44
N SER A 133 4.77 -17.18 -8.83
CA SER A 133 4.48 -16.75 -10.20
C SER A 133 5.42 -17.46 -11.15
N ALA A 134 4.86 -18.10 -12.17
CA ALA A 134 5.63 -18.58 -13.31
C ALA A 134 6.18 -17.41 -14.12
N PHE A 135 7.19 -17.67 -14.95
CA PHE A 135 7.93 -16.64 -15.66
C PHE A 135 8.48 -17.14 -17.00
N LEU A 136 8.84 -16.20 -17.87
CA LEU A 136 9.64 -16.44 -19.07
C LEU A 136 11.05 -15.89 -18.86
N VAL A 137 12.05 -16.62 -19.35
CA VAL A 137 13.44 -16.17 -19.42
C VAL A 137 13.92 -16.35 -20.85
N ASP A 138 14.30 -15.26 -21.50
CA ASP A 138 15.18 -15.31 -22.66
C ASP A 138 16.61 -15.51 -22.16
N LEU A 139 17.17 -16.70 -22.38
CA LEU A 139 18.49 -17.10 -21.90
C LEU A 139 19.49 -17.05 -23.07
N SER A 140 20.05 -15.86 -23.28
CA SER A 140 21.13 -15.57 -24.23
C SER A 140 22.46 -15.26 -23.56
N GLU A 141 22.48 -15.24 -22.22
CA GLU A 141 23.62 -15.03 -21.35
C GLU A 141 23.33 -15.66 -19.97
N ASP A 142 24.36 -15.74 -19.11
CA ASP A 142 24.18 -16.17 -17.72
C ASP A 142 23.22 -15.23 -16.97
N LYS A 143 22.23 -15.77 -16.28
CA LYS A 143 21.20 -14.99 -15.58
C LYS A 143 21.00 -15.42 -14.14
N VAL A 144 20.70 -14.44 -13.30
CA VAL A 144 20.18 -14.65 -11.95
C VAL A 144 18.78 -14.07 -11.89
N ILE A 145 17.81 -14.85 -11.43
CA ILE A 145 16.42 -14.43 -11.35
C ILE A 145 15.81 -14.69 -9.98
N TYR A 146 14.79 -13.92 -9.67
CA TYR A 146 14.04 -13.90 -8.42
C TYR A 146 12.56 -14.07 -8.74
N PRO A 147 11.99 -15.27 -8.77
CA PRO A 147 10.56 -15.44 -9.03
C PRO A 147 9.71 -14.70 -8.00
N LYS A 148 8.54 -14.18 -8.40
CA LYS A 148 7.62 -13.51 -7.46
C LYS A 148 6.88 -14.55 -6.63
N ILE A 149 7.05 -14.53 -5.32
CA ILE A 149 6.26 -15.34 -4.40
C ILE A 149 4.91 -14.67 -4.18
N ILE A 150 3.85 -15.48 -4.21
CA ILE A 150 2.47 -15.09 -3.96
C ILE A 150 2.12 -15.64 -2.58
N TRP A 151 2.11 -14.78 -1.56
CA TRP A 151 1.69 -15.23 -0.24
C TRP A 151 0.19 -15.41 -0.15
N SER A 152 -0.20 -16.27 0.80
CA SER A 152 -1.56 -16.22 1.31
C SER A 152 -1.73 -14.97 2.16
N THR A 153 -2.58 -14.06 1.71
CA THR A 153 -2.84 -12.77 2.34
C THR A 153 -3.95 -12.84 3.37
N GLY A 154 -4.06 -11.81 4.20
CA GLY A 154 -5.18 -11.53 5.10
C GLY A 154 -5.94 -10.26 4.71
N GLU A 155 -6.93 -9.92 5.52
CA GLU A 155 -7.76 -8.73 5.36
C GLU A 155 -7.81 -7.93 6.66
N LEU A 156 -7.82 -6.61 6.53
CA LEU A 156 -8.12 -5.66 7.59
C LEU A 156 -9.55 -5.15 7.43
N ASP A 157 -10.35 -5.19 8.49
CA ASP A 157 -11.62 -4.46 8.61
C ASP A 157 -11.56 -3.49 9.79
N LEU A 158 -11.30 -2.21 9.50
CA LEU A 158 -11.34 -1.13 10.49
C LEU A 158 -12.78 -0.61 10.60
N LEU A 159 -13.33 -0.58 11.82
CA LEU A 159 -14.53 0.17 12.18
C LEU A 159 -14.16 1.44 12.97
N LYS A 160 -14.49 2.60 12.41
CA LYS A 160 -14.35 3.89 13.09
C LYS A 160 -15.64 4.31 13.75
N VAL A 161 -15.57 4.61 15.05
CA VAL A 161 -16.70 5.09 15.83
C VAL A 161 -16.42 6.42 16.51
N GLY A 162 -17.46 7.26 16.56
CA GLY A 162 -17.52 8.49 17.31
C GLY A 162 -18.27 8.25 18.60
N VAL A 163 -17.76 8.81 19.70
CA VAL A 163 -18.31 8.65 21.05
C VAL A 163 -18.83 10.00 21.53
N ASP A 164 -20.09 10.04 21.96
CA ASP A 164 -20.78 11.21 22.54
C ASP A 164 -21.51 10.77 23.81
N GLY A 165 -20.84 10.95 24.96
CA GLY A 165 -21.27 10.32 26.21
C GLY A 165 -21.30 8.79 26.07
N ASP A 166 -22.45 8.18 26.35
CA ASP A 166 -22.65 6.74 26.22
C ASP A 166 -23.00 6.28 24.80
N THR A 167 -23.21 7.23 23.88
CA THR A 167 -23.63 6.92 22.51
C THR A 167 -22.42 6.68 21.61
N LYS A 168 -22.44 5.58 20.85
CA LYS A 168 -21.44 5.26 19.82
C LYS A 168 -22.11 5.23 18.45
N LYS A 169 -21.52 5.90 17.47
CA LYS A 169 -22.02 5.91 16.09
C LYS A 169 -20.85 5.76 15.11
N PRO A 170 -21.05 5.10 13.96
CA PRO A 170 -20.02 5.06 12.94
C PRO A 170 -19.64 6.46 12.44
N LEU A 171 -18.36 6.66 12.11
CA LEU A 171 -17.85 7.89 11.52
C LEU A 171 -17.35 7.63 10.11
N ALA A 172 -18.10 8.14 9.13
CA ALA A 172 -17.68 8.26 7.75
C ALA A 172 -16.74 9.47 7.56
N GLY A 173 -15.90 9.41 6.55
CA GLY A 173 -15.02 10.51 6.16
C GLY A 173 -13.77 10.71 7.02
N VAL A 174 -13.40 9.72 7.83
CA VAL A 174 -12.17 9.75 8.63
C VAL A 174 -11.04 9.16 7.80
N VAL A 175 -9.90 9.87 7.72
CA VAL A 175 -8.79 9.53 6.84
C VAL A 175 -7.68 8.83 7.62
N PHE A 176 -7.27 7.69 7.11
CA PHE A 176 -6.16 6.88 7.60
C PHE A 176 -5.08 6.70 6.54
N GLU A 177 -3.86 6.44 7.01
CA GLU A 177 -2.80 5.80 6.24
C GLU A 177 -2.42 4.48 6.97
N LEU A 178 -2.06 3.44 6.22
CA LEU A 178 -1.62 2.16 6.77
C LEU A 178 -0.13 1.99 6.49
N TYR A 179 0.63 1.51 7.46
CA TYR A 179 2.07 1.24 7.33
C TYR A 179 2.37 -0.19 7.76
N GLU A 180 3.38 -0.83 7.16
CA GLU A 180 4.03 -1.94 7.85
C GLU A 180 4.68 -1.43 9.15
N LYS A 181 4.81 -2.30 10.16
CA LYS A 181 5.55 -1.95 11.37
C LYS A 181 6.98 -1.52 11.00
N ASP A 182 7.38 -0.38 11.54
CA ASP A 182 8.65 0.32 11.25
C ASP A 182 8.81 0.81 9.78
N GLY A 183 7.77 0.67 8.96
CA GLY A 183 7.74 1.14 7.58
C GLY A 183 7.58 2.66 7.49
N MET A 184 8.34 3.28 6.58
CA MET A 184 8.29 4.74 6.35
C MET A 184 7.33 5.14 5.22
N VAL A 185 6.88 4.18 4.42
CA VAL A 185 6.03 4.40 3.23
C VAL A 185 4.65 3.81 3.49
N PRO A 186 3.57 4.56 3.23
CA PRO A 186 2.22 4.04 3.41
C PRO A 186 1.90 2.99 2.35
N ILE A 187 1.19 1.95 2.79
CA ILE A 187 0.55 0.95 1.97
C ILE A 187 -0.47 1.63 1.05
N ARG A 188 -0.46 1.21 -0.22
CA ARG A 188 -1.33 1.75 -1.26
C ARG A 188 -2.48 0.79 -1.54
N VAL A 189 -3.69 1.31 -1.71
CA VAL A 189 -4.89 0.50 -1.89
C VAL A 189 -5.64 0.96 -3.13
N LYS A 190 -6.10 -0.01 -3.92
CA LYS A 190 -6.98 0.21 -5.07
C LYS A 190 -8.08 -0.83 -5.05
N ASN A 191 -9.33 -0.39 -5.19
CA ASN A 191 -10.51 -1.26 -5.16
C ASN A 191 -10.58 -2.17 -3.91
N GLY A 192 -10.14 -1.68 -2.75
CA GLY A 192 -10.15 -2.45 -1.50
C GLY A 192 -9.07 -3.55 -1.39
N VAL A 193 -8.08 -3.54 -2.29
CA VAL A 193 -6.95 -4.48 -2.30
C VAL A 193 -5.64 -3.70 -2.23
N HIS A 194 -4.67 -4.20 -1.47
CA HIS A 194 -3.29 -3.73 -1.52
C HIS A 194 -2.79 -3.76 -2.98
N SER A 195 -2.28 -2.63 -3.48
CA SER A 195 -1.83 -2.51 -4.86
C SER A 195 -0.58 -1.62 -4.95
N GLN A 196 0.34 -1.99 -5.83
CA GLN A 196 1.51 -1.20 -6.15
C GLN A 196 1.30 -0.30 -7.38
N ASP A 197 0.09 -0.30 -7.97
CA ASP A 197 -0.23 0.54 -9.13
C ASP A 197 0.06 2.01 -8.84
N ILE A 198 0.47 2.75 -9.86
CA ILE A 198 0.83 4.18 -9.73
C ILE A 198 -0.36 5.04 -9.27
N ASP A 199 -1.59 4.63 -9.59
CA ASP A 199 -2.84 5.29 -9.24
C ASP A 199 -3.47 4.78 -7.93
N ALA A 200 -2.84 3.83 -7.25
CA ALA A 200 -3.32 3.34 -5.95
C ALA A 200 -3.18 4.39 -4.85
N ALA A 201 -4.22 4.54 -4.03
CA ALA A 201 -4.32 5.59 -3.03
C ALA A 201 -3.60 5.22 -1.74
N LYS A 202 -2.90 6.18 -1.13
CA LYS A 202 -2.31 6.03 0.21
C LYS A 202 -3.25 6.46 1.34
N ARG A 203 -4.14 7.41 1.06
CA ARG A 203 -5.13 7.92 2.01
C ARG A 203 -6.41 7.13 1.85
N LEU A 204 -6.85 6.56 2.96
CA LEU A 204 -7.96 5.64 3.04
C LEU A 204 -9.05 6.29 3.87
N GLU A 205 -10.24 6.43 3.32
CA GLU A 205 -11.35 7.14 3.96
C GLU A 205 -12.40 6.14 4.44
N THR A 206 -12.90 6.31 5.67
CA THR A 206 -13.98 5.48 6.19
C THR A 206 -15.27 5.69 5.39
N ASP A 207 -15.89 4.59 4.99
CA ASP A 207 -17.14 4.61 4.23
C ASP A 207 -18.33 5.11 5.07
N SER A 208 -19.52 5.16 4.46
CA SER A 208 -20.76 5.61 5.12
C SER A 208 -21.14 4.78 6.36
N SER A 209 -20.67 3.54 6.45
CA SER A 209 -20.83 2.65 7.59
C SER A 209 -19.68 2.74 8.60
N GLY A 210 -18.72 3.65 8.38
CA GLY A 210 -17.55 3.87 9.21
C GLY A 210 -16.43 2.87 8.99
N HIS A 211 -16.44 2.12 7.89
CA HIS A 211 -15.49 1.04 7.65
C HIS A 211 -14.37 1.40 6.66
N ILE A 212 -13.19 0.82 6.86
CA ILE A 212 -12.14 0.68 5.84
C ILE A 212 -11.80 -0.80 5.74
N ARG A 213 -11.95 -1.38 4.55
CA ARG A 213 -11.60 -2.78 4.27
C ARG A 213 -10.45 -2.86 3.28
N ILE A 214 -9.43 -3.63 3.65
CA ILE A 214 -8.22 -3.80 2.83
C ILE A 214 -7.86 -5.28 2.82
N SER A 215 -7.98 -5.89 1.66
CA SER A 215 -7.55 -7.27 1.40
C SER A 215 -6.18 -7.29 0.72
N GLY A 216 -5.58 -8.48 0.58
CA GLY A 216 -4.29 -8.62 -0.10
C GLY A 216 -3.10 -8.20 0.78
N LEU A 217 -3.28 -8.05 2.09
CA LEU A 217 -2.21 -7.73 3.02
C LEU A 217 -1.43 -8.99 3.38
N ILE A 218 -0.11 -8.88 3.41
CA ILE A 218 0.77 -9.98 3.80
C ILE A 218 0.61 -10.19 5.30
N PRO A 219 0.61 -11.43 5.80
CA PRO A 219 0.61 -11.66 7.25
C PRO A 219 1.80 -10.96 7.90
N GLY A 220 1.55 -10.19 8.96
CA GLY A 220 2.57 -9.37 9.59
C GLY A 220 1.99 -8.26 10.46
N ASP A 221 2.88 -7.48 11.08
CA ASP A 221 2.50 -6.35 11.92
C ASP A 221 2.40 -5.06 11.09
N TYR A 222 1.34 -4.29 11.33
CA TYR A 222 1.03 -3.04 10.67
C TYR A 222 0.63 -1.96 11.70
N VAL A 223 0.64 -0.70 11.25
CA VAL A 223 0.21 0.47 12.02
C VAL A 223 -0.79 1.28 11.20
N LEU A 224 -2.00 1.43 11.73
CA LEU A 224 -2.99 2.38 11.24
C LEU A 224 -2.70 3.76 11.84
N LYS A 225 -2.51 4.76 10.99
CA LYS A 225 -2.29 6.15 11.38
C LYS A 225 -3.50 7.01 11.01
N GLU A 226 -4.18 7.57 12.00
CA GLU A 226 -5.28 8.51 11.75
C GLU A 226 -4.70 9.88 11.37
N ILE A 227 -5.04 10.36 10.17
CA ILE A 227 -4.50 11.60 9.59
C ILE A 227 -5.46 12.76 9.76
N GLU A 228 -6.74 12.51 9.53
CA GLU A 228 -7.78 13.52 9.59
C GLU A 228 -9.06 12.89 10.14
N THR A 229 -9.77 13.64 10.97
CA THR A 229 -11.05 13.19 11.51
C THR A 229 -12.18 14.16 11.22
N ARG A 230 -13.41 13.70 11.43
CA ARG A 230 -14.61 14.48 11.17
C ARG A 230 -14.71 15.67 12.13
N SER A 231 -15.12 16.83 11.60
CA SER A 231 -15.38 18.03 12.41
C SER A 231 -16.29 17.75 13.62
N GLY A 232 -15.92 18.32 14.77
CA GLY A 232 -16.58 18.09 16.05
C GLY A 232 -16.09 16.86 16.81
N TYR A 233 -15.14 16.09 16.26
CA TYR A 233 -14.43 15.01 16.94
C TYR A 233 -12.93 15.31 17.03
N GLN A 234 -12.27 14.70 18.00
CA GLN A 234 -10.81 14.77 18.16
C GLN A 234 -10.18 13.40 17.89
N ILE A 235 -8.96 13.37 17.36
CA ILE A 235 -8.17 12.14 17.23
C ILE A 235 -7.69 11.76 18.63
N ASP A 236 -8.20 10.65 19.17
CA ASP A 236 -7.83 10.20 20.52
C ASP A 236 -6.49 9.44 20.52
N GLN A 237 -6.28 8.59 19.52
CA GLN A 237 -5.08 7.78 19.34
C GLN A 237 -4.61 7.90 17.90
N SER A 238 -3.45 8.51 17.69
CA SER A 238 -2.93 8.76 16.33
C SER A 238 -2.49 7.50 15.61
N GLU A 239 -2.02 6.48 16.35
CA GLU A 239 -1.46 5.24 15.78
C GLU A 239 -2.02 4.01 16.50
N THR A 240 -2.51 3.03 15.74
CA THR A 240 -3.06 1.77 16.25
C THR A 240 -2.34 0.60 15.58
N ALA A 241 -1.67 -0.23 16.38
CA ALA A 241 -1.04 -1.45 15.87
C ALA A 241 -2.09 -2.51 15.54
N VAL A 242 -1.88 -3.24 14.45
CA VAL A 242 -2.72 -4.38 14.03
C VAL A 242 -1.83 -5.47 13.45
N THR A 243 -2.12 -6.73 13.77
CA THR A 243 -1.41 -7.88 13.20
C THR A 243 -2.34 -8.58 12.23
N ILE A 244 -1.94 -8.65 10.96
CA ILE A 244 -2.69 -9.34 9.90
C ILE A 244 -2.33 -10.82 9.93
N GLU A 245 -3.35 -11.67 9.90
CA GLU A 245 -3.20 -13.12 9.86
C GLU A 245 -3.53 -13.67 8.48
N LYS A 246 -2.81 -14.73 8.08
CA LYS A 246 -3.06 -15.45 6.83
C LYS A 246 -4.51 -15.93 6.74
N SER A 247 -5.17 -15.60 5.63
CA SER A 247 -6.50 -16.08 5.28
C SER A 247 -7.58 -15.76 6.30
N LYS A 248 -7.42 -14.68 7.07
CA LYS A 248 -8.39 -14.18 8.05
C LYS A 248 -8.68 -12.70 7.83
N THR A 249 -9.87 -12.29 8.25
CA THR A 249 -10.23 -10.88 8.40
C THR A 249 -9.99 -10.46 9.85
N VAL A 250 -9.13 -9.46 10.04
CA VAL A 250 -8.79 -8.89 11.34
C VAL A 250 -9.61 -7.62 11.53
N THR A 251 -10.50 -7.63 12.52
CA THR A 251 -11.35 -6.48 12.83
C THR A 251 -10.74 -5.63 13.93
N VAL A 252 -10.61 -4.32 13.69
CA VAL A 252 -10.14 -3.34 14.67
C VAL A 252 -11.16 -2.22 14.82
N THR A 253 -11.40 -1.75 16.04
CA THR A 253 -12.32 -0.62 16.29
C THR A 253 -11.57 0.56 16.88
N ILE A 254 -11.58 1.70 16.18
CA ILE A 254 -10.92 2.95 16.63
C ILE A 254 -11.97 3.99 17.00
N LYS A 255 -11.82 4.60 18.18
CA LYS A 255 -12.78 5.55 18.75
C LYS A 255 -12.25 6.97 18.71
N ASN A 256 -13.14 7.94 18.47
CA ASN A 256 -12.86 9.36 18.68
C ASN A 256 -13.91 9.97 19.59
N GLN A 257 -13.48 10.74 20.58
CA GLN A 257 -14.40 11.53 21.39
C GLN A 257 -14.91 12.74 20.61
N LYS A 258 -16.19 13.05 20.81
CA LYS A 258 -16.75 14.32 20.40
C LYS A 258 -16.14 15.44 21.25
N ILE A 259 -15.74 16.52 20.61
CA ILE A 259 -15.23 17.70 21.29
C ILE A 259 -16.38 18.28 22.13
N PRO A 260 -16.19 18.45 23.45
CA PRO A 260 -17.24 19.01 24.30
C PRO A 260 -17.54 20.46 23.90
N SER A 261 -18.82 20.76 23.65
CA SER A 261 -19.25 22.15 23.50
C SER A 261 -18.96 22.90 24.80
N PRO A 262 -18.37 24.11 24.77
CA PRO A 262 -18.23 24.91 25.97
C PRO A 262 -19.62 25.13 26.58
N LYS A 263 -19.77 24.82 27.87
CA LYS A 263 -20.98 25.20 28.61
C LYS A 263 -21.04 26.73 28.59
N VAL A 264 -21.95 27.30 27.81
CA VAL A 264 -22.25 28.73 27.91
C VAL A 264 -22.72 28.95 29.35
N PRO A 265 -22.04 29.77 30.17
CA PRO A 265 -22.56 30.09 31.49
C PRO A 265 -23.98 30.64 31.28
N PRO A 266 -24.96 30.29 32.13
CA PRO A 266 -26.33 30.76 31.97
C PRO A 266 -26.30 32.28 31.71
N ARG A 267 -27.10 32.74 30.73
CA ARG A 267 -27.43 34.17 30.55
C ARG A 267 -28.26 34.63 31.76
N GLY A 268 -27.63 34.63 32.92
CA GLY A 268 -28.04 35.25 34.16
C GLY A 268 -26.86 36.10 34.58
N GLY A 269 -26.58 37.12 33.77
CA GLY A 269 -25.52 38.07 34.06
C GLY A 269 -25.79 38.71 35.41
N PHE A 270 -24.78 38.69 36.27
CA PHE A 270 -24.64 39.73 37.27
C PHE A 270 -24.42 41.03 36.48
N ILE A 271 -25.50 41.74 36.18
CA ILE A 271 -25.41 43.13 35.72
C ILE A 271 -25.32 43.95 37.02
N PRO A 272 -24.16 44.52 37.38
CA PRO A 272 -24.13 45.47 38.48
C PRO A 272 -25.03 46.66 38.09
N LYS A 273 -25.99 47.01 38.95
CA LYS A 273 -26.82 48.22 38.82
C LYS A 273 -26.02 49.51 39.09
N THR A 274 -24.79 49.62 38.59
CA THR A 274 -23.92 50.78 38.82
C THR A 274 -24.44 52.03 38.12
N GLY A 275 -25.05 51.89 36.94
CA GLY A 275 -25.66 53.01 36.22
C GLY A 275 -26.94 53.55 36.88
N GLU A 276 -27.79 52.66 37.42
CA GLU A 276 -29.08 53.04 38.01
C GLU A 276 -28.91 53.77 39.35
N GLN A 277 -27.98 53.33 40.21
CA GLN A 277 -27.69 54.01 41.46
C GLN A 277 -26.97 55.35 41.26
N GLN A 278 -26.00 55.43 40.34
CA GLN A 278 -25.33 56.70 40.03
C GLN A 278 -26.30 57.72 39.42
N ALA A 279 -27.21 57.28 38.54
CA ALA A 279 -28.25 58.15 37.98
C ALA A 279 -29.22 58.67 39.06
N MET A 280 -29.66 57.81 39.97
CA MET A 280 -30.53 58.23 41.10
C MET A 280 -29.84 59.25 42.01
N ILE A 281 -28.55 59.07 42.32
CA ILE A 281 -27.78 60.05 43.12
C ILE A 281 -27.68 61.41 42.41
N LEU A 282 -27.41 61.42 41.10
CA LEU A 282 -27.34 62.65 40.31
C LEU A 282 -28.68 63.40 40.25
N VAL A 283 -29.80 62.68 40.11
CA VAL A 283 -31.14 63.27 40.12
C VAL A 283 -31.44 63.91 41.49
N ILE A 284 -31.07 63.25 42.59
CA ILE A 284 -31.26 63.80 43.94
C ILE A 284 -30.40 65.06 44.15
N ILE A 285 -29.12 65.03 43.78
CA ILE A 285 -28.24 66.19 43.86
C ILE A 285 -28.76 67.35 43.00
N GLY A 286 -29.18 67.07 41.76
CA GLY A 286 -29.79 68.06 40.87
C GLY A 286 -31.04 68.71 41.47
N GLY A 287 -31.93 67.91 42.07
CA GLY A 287 -33.12 68.41 42.76
C GLY A 287 -32.78 69.33 43.93
N ILE A 288 -31.79 68.98 44.75
CA ILE A 288 -31.33 69.81 45.88
C ILE A 288 -30.76 71.15 45.38
N LEU A 289 -29.94 71.14 44.32
CA LEU A 289 -29.37 72.35 43.73
C LEU A 289 -30.45 73.29 43.18
N ILE A 290 -31.47 72.75 42.51
CA ILE A 290 -32.60 73.55 42.00
C ILE A 290 -33.38 74.17 43.17
N ALA A 291 -33.65 73.41 44.24
CA ALA A 291 -34.34 73.94 45.42
C ALA A 291 -33.54 75.06 46.11
N LEU A 292 -32.21 74.92 46.19
CA LEU A 292 -31.30 75.95 46.72
C LEU A 292 -31.30 77.20 45.84
N ALA A 293 -31.25 77.05 44.52
CA ALA A 293 -31.32 78.17 43.58
C ALA A 293 -32.65 78.93 43.73
N LEU A 294 -33.78 78.23 43.81
CA LEU A 294 -35.10 78.84 44.05
C LEU A 294 -35.16 79.57 45.40
N ARG A 295 -34.53 79.01 46.45
CA ARG A 295 -34.45 79.65 47.77
C ARG A 295 -33.58 80.90 47.75
N LEU A 296 -32.47 80.90 47.01
CA LEU A 296 -31.62 82.08 46.84
C LEU A 296 -32.30 83.16 46.00
N LEU A 297 -32.99 82.79 44.91
CA LEU A 297 -33.75 83.72 44.08
C LEU A 297 -34.91 84.37 44.85
N SER A 298 -35.65 83.59 45.66
CA SER A 298 -36.72 84.14 46.50
C SER A 298 -36.19 85.05 47.62
N LYS A 299 -35.00 84.74 48.18
CA LYS A 299 -34.33 85.62 49.14
C LYS A 299 -33.78 86.90 48.48
N HIS A 300 -33.26 86.81 47.27
CA HIS A 300 -32.77 87.97 46.51
C HIS A 300 -33.90 88.91 46.11
N ARG A 301 -35.04 88.39 45.61
CA ARG A 301 -36.25 89.17 45.34
C ARG A 301 -36.73 89.95 46.58
N LYS A 302 -36.85 89.27 47.73
CA LYS A 302 -37.23 89.92 48.99
C LYS A 302 -36.25 91.00 49.49
N ASN A 303 -34.99 90.94 49.07
CA ASN A 303 -33.98 91.93 49.43
C ASN A 303 -33.94 93.12 48.45
N GLN A 304 -34.37 92.97 47.19
CA GLN A 304 -34.52 94.09 46.26
C GLN A 304 -35.77 94.94 46.56
N ASP A 305 -36.82 94.36 47.15
CA ASP A 305 -38.01 95.09 47.60
C ASP A 305 -37.79 95.93 48.90
N LYS A 306 -36.54 96.04 49.38
CA LYS A 306 -36.17 96.73 50.65
C LYS A 306 -35.26 97.95 50.48
N HIS A 307 -35.05 98.44 49.26
CA HIS A 307 -34.35 99.70 49.00
C HIS A 307 -35.22 100.66 48.19
#